data_AF-A0A9E4GXD9-F1
#
_entry.id   AF-A0A9E4GXD9-F1
#
_cell.length_a   1.000
_cell.length_b   1.000
_cell.length_c   1.000
_cell.angle_alpha   90.00
_cell.angle_beta   90.00
_cell.angle_gamma   90.00
#
_symmetry.space_group_name_H-M   'P 1'
#
loop_
_entity.id
_entity.type
_entity.pdbx_description
1 polymer ?
#
loop_
_entity_poly.entity_id
_entity_poly.type
_entity_poly.pdbx_seq_one_letter_code
_entity_poly.pdbx_strand_id
1 'polypeptide(L)'
;DSSVSGDTFVDAEIIRQEIEAGRYDLTNPLSMEPDHLKAIERSSLHEEEDIGARHLEARLALEGAGPGIGERDTAWTAGVELATVEAHRRLSFRARDGRTRDVNGVLGSGGTSYAGERDAAGAFAEVSVPFADTVEVRAAARADEYDDVGGLRAWRLGAEYRPSDIVTLRGSWSTGDEAPSMHHLHSTAAQDHPYVRCAPESGPPPRTCDTANYRQVTRRTSGNPELEPSGSERRSIGAEARNGPFYLVADWYWLTTSELPGQHDATWAMLNHPECPPGGGSSCIERVAGDITIHDSFANIVKTEISGVNTRFGARAETGWGFVAMRGFWRYVTSSEEHIAGEERAYSLPRNAVRIVTSAGRGDLTAFWAVNYRDEIENRWDDGRFESWTGHDLTLDLREPLGLEEQRHRREALHEHREPLRDRRAARGRLGTHPLRNSQHAVLRC
;
A
#
# COMPACT_ATOMS: atom_id res chain seq x y z
N ASP A 1 16.89 2.72 3.37
CA ASP A 1 17.54 3.91 2.79
C ASP A 1 17.42 3.81 1.28
N SER A 2 16.56 4.64 0.71
CA SER A 2 16.40 4.79 -0.74
C SER A 2 16.30 6.27 -1.05
N SER A 3 17.05 6.76 -2.03
CA SER A 3 17.04 8.17 -2.47
C SER A 3 16.46 8.27 -3.88
N VAL A 4 15.47 9.14 -4.07
CA VAL A 4 14.98 9.58 -5.38
C VAL A 4 15.46 11.03 -5.60
N SER A 5 15.80 11.41 -6.83
CA SER A 5 16.41 12.73 -7.13
C SER A 5 15.97 13.31 -8.48
N GLY A 6 15.81 14.65 -8.57
CA GLY A 6 15.52 15.37 -9.81
C GLY A 6 15.73 16.90 -9.73
N ASP A 7 16.00 17.57 -10.86
CA ASP A 7 16.33 19.01 -10.99
C ASP A 7 15.12 19.84 -11.48
N THR A 8 13.93 19.60 -10.93
CA THR A 8 12.66 20.20 -11.43
C THR A 8 12.17 21.40 -10.61
N PHE A 9 12.94 21.84 -9.62
CA PHE A 9 12.50 22.82 -8.62
C PHE A 9 13.23 24.16 -8.75
N VAL A 10 12.59 25.25 -8.33
CA VAL A 10 13.10 26.61 -8.51
C VAL A 10 13.22 27.33 -7.16
N ASP A 11 14.40 27.86 -6.86
CA ASP A 11 14.67 28.71 -5.70
C ASP A 11 13.97 30.06 -5.86
N ALA A 12 12.99 30.31 -4.99
CA ALA A 12 12.12 31.48 -5.06
C ALA A 12 12.85 32.81 -4.86
N GLU A 13 13.95 32.79 -4.12
CA GLU A 13 14.77 33.98 -3.85
C GLU A 13 15.64 34.29 -5.06
N ILE A 14 16.34 33.27 -5.57
CA ILE A 14 17.24 33.43 -6.71
C ILE A 14 16.46 33.85 -7.95
N ILE A 15 15.34 33.18 -8.27
CA ILE A 15 14.59 33.51 -9.48
C ILE A 15 14.02 34.93 -9.43
N ARG A 16 13.61 35.44 -8.26
CA ARG A 16 13.19 36.85 -8.10
C ARG A 16 14.33 37.81 -8.40
N GLN A 17 15.52 37.54 -7.91
CA GLN A 17 16.71 38.36 -8.21
C GLN A 17 17.06 38.32 -9.71
N GLU A 18 16.88 37.17 -10.37
CA GLU A 18 17.10 37.03 -11.81
C GLU A 18 16.07 37.81 -12.64
N ILE A 19 14.81 37.84 -12.19
CA ILE A 19 13.73 38.63 -12.79
C ILE A 19 14.00 40.12 -12.64
N GLU A 20 14.29 40.58 -11.41
CA GLU A 20 14.58 41.99 -11.11
C GLU A 20 15.79 42.50 -11.91
N ALA A 21 16.76 41.63 -12.16
CA ALA A 21 17.92 41.94 -12.98
C ALA A 21 17.68 41.82 -14.50
N GLY A 22 16.46 41.49 -14.94
CA GLY A 22 16.11 41.32 -16.35
C GLY A 22 16.77 40.12 -17.04
N ARG A 23 17.32 39.18 -16.26
CA ARG A 23 17.98 37.97 -16.77
C ARG A 23 17.00 36.82 -17.00
N TYR A 24 15.86 36.82 -16.28
CA TYR A 24 14.76 35.90 -16.52
C TYR A 24 13.54 36.65 -17.06
N ASP A 25 12.96 36.14 -18.14
CA ASP A 25 11.78 36.73 -18.80
C ASP A 25 10.52 35.98 -18.34
N LEU A 26 9.77 36.60 -17.43
CA LEU A 26 8.50 36.06 -16.94
C LEU A 26 7.44 35.91 -18.02
N THR A 27 7.50 36.71 -19.09
CA THR A 27 6.51 36.71 -20.18
C THR A 27 6.83 35.66 -21.25
N ASN A 28 8.08 35.20 -21.30
CA ASN A 28 8.54 34.14 -22.17
C ASN A 28 9.42 33.13 -21.40
N PRO A 29 8.83 32.25 -20.57
CA PRO A 29 9.55 31.25 -19.79
C PRO A 29 10.21 30.15 -20.64
N LEU A 30 9.94 30.12 -21.96
CA LEU A 30 10.56 29.20 -22.92
C LEU A 30 11.70 29.86 -23.70
N SER A 31 12.13 31.05 -23.28
CA SER A 31 13.22 31.78 -23.94
C SER A 31 14.51 30.96 -23.92
N MET A 32 15.16 30.89 -25.08
CA MET A 32 16.46 30.22 -25.24
C MET A 32 17.64 31.20 -25.14
N GLU A 33 17.39 32.44 -24.73
CA GLU A 33 18.45 33.43 -24.56
C GLU A 33 19.47 32.95 -23.51
N PRO A 34 20.78 33.11 -23.72
CA PRO A 34 21.80 32.55 -22.84
C PRO A 34 21.68 32.97 -21.37
N ASP A 35 21.29 34.23 -21.10
CA ASP A 35 21.14 34.73 -19.74
C ASP A 35 19.88 34.18 -19.06
N HIS A 36 18.82 33.92 -19.84
CA HIS A 36 17.60 33.24 -19.39
C HIS A 36 17.88 31.79 -19.00
N LEU A 37 18.58 31.04 -19.85
CA LEU A 37 18.97 29.66 -19.55
C LEU A 37 19.87 29.57 -18.31
N LYS A 38 20.79 30.52 -18.14
CA LYS A 38 21.62 30.58 -16.92
C LYS A 38 20.82 31.00 -15.68
N ALA A 39 19.78 31.81 -15.81
CA ALA A 39 18.88 32.14 -14.71
C ALA A 39 18.11 30.89 -14.25
N ILE A 40 17.62 30.07 -15.19
CA ILE A 40 17.02 28.75 -14.90
C ILE A 40 18.06 27.87 -14.18
N GLU A 41 19.27 27.76 -14.70
CA GLU A 41 20.32 26.94 -14.10
C GLU A 41 20.68 27.38 -12.67
N ARG A 42 20.82 28.70 -12.43
CA ARG A 42 21.15 29.25 -11.10
C ARG A 42 20.02 29.06 -10.08
N SER A 43 18.78 29.16 -10.54
CA SER A 43 17.61 29.00 -9.68
C SER A 43 17.20 27.53 -9.50
N SER A 44 17.75 26.61 -10.29
CA SER A 44 17.43 25.18 -10.18
C SER A 44 17.88 24.59 -8.85
N LEU A 45 16.97 23.85 -8.22
CA LEU A 45 17.17 23.10 -7.00
C LEU A 45 17.12 21.61 -7.28
N HIS A 46 18.02 20.87 -6.64
CA HIS A 46 18.08 19.42 -6.66
C HIS A 46 17.26 18.85 -5.49
N GLU A 47 16.24 18.05 -5.77
CA GLU A 47 15.47 17.37 -4.73
C GLU A 47 16.28 16.21 -4.14
N GLU A 48 16.34 16.14 -2.81
CA GLU A 48 16.91 15.04 -2.05
C GLU A 48 15.91 14.55 -1.00
N GLU A 49 15.74 13.23 -0.95
CA GLU A 49 14.82 12.57 -0.06
C GLU A 49 15.53 11.52 0.78
N ASP A 50 15.37 11.62 2.10
CA ASP A 50 15.81 10.63 3.08
C ASP A 50 14.59 9.96 3.70
N ILE A 51 14.42 8.66 3.44
CA ILE A 51 13.31 7.84 3.93
C ILE A 51 13.85 6.67 4.72
N GLY A 52 13.38 6.54 5.95
CA GLY A 52 13.76 5.44 6.83
C GLY A 52 12.61 5.04 7.76
N ALA A 53 12.58 3.74 8.09
CA ALA A 53 11.72 3.21 9.12
C ALA A 53 12.49 2.18 9.96
N ARG A 54 12.16 2.11 11.25
CA ARG A 54 12.64 1.08 12.17
C ARG A 54 11.43 0.48 12.86
N HIS A 55 11.45 -0.84 13.00
CA HIS A 55 10.41 -1.62 13.65
C HIS A 55 11.07 -2.57 14.64
N LEU A 56 10.64 -2.49 15.90
CA LEU A 56 10.98 -3.46 16.93
C LEU A 56 9.68 -4.06 17.45
N GLU A 57 9.59 -5.38 17.51
CA GLU A 57 8.41 -6.08 18.00
C GLU A 57 8.82 -7.25 18.88
N ALA A 58 8.12 -7.42 19.99
CA ALA A 58 8.19 -8.56 20.86
C ALA A 58 6.79 -9.15 21.05
N ARG A 59 6.64 -10.45 20.74
CA ARG A 59 5.37 -11.17 20.87
C ARG A 59 5.54 -12.41 21.73
N LEU A 60 4.60 -12.61 22.65
CA LEU A 60 4.43 -13.86 23.38
C LEU A 60 3.06 -14.44 23.02
N ALA A 61 3.05 -15.68 22.56
CA ALA A 61 1.82 -16.42 22.27
C ALA A 61 1.85 -17.77 22.98
N LEU A 62 0.72 -18.15 23.57
CA LEU A 62 0.45 -19.46 24.11
C LEU A 62 -0.64 -20.12 23.28
N GLU A 63 -0.51 -21.41 23.08
CA GLU A 63 -1.50 -22.21 22.36
C GLU A 63 -1.75 -23.52 23.10
N GLY A 64 -2.92 -24.10 22.89
CA GLY A 64 -3.24 -25.39 23.49
C GLY A 64 -4.58 -25.94 23.05
N ALA A 65 -4.85 -27.16 23.52
CA ALA A 65 -6.19 -27.72 23.48
C ALA A 65 -7.08 -27.02 24.52
N GLY A 66 -8.33 -26.74 24.14
CA GLY A 66 -9.36 -26.23 25.03
C GLY A 66 -10.31 -27.34 25.50
N PRO A 67 -11.39 -26.99 26.23
CA PRO A 67 -12.43 -27.95 26.59
C PRO A 67 -13.04 -28.59 25.35
N GLY A 68 -13.12 -29.92 25.31
CA GLY A 68 -13.71 -30.63 24.18
C GLY A 68 -15.22 -30.47 24.09
N ILE A 69 -15.77 -30.55 22.88
CA ILE A 69 -17.22 -30.70 22.64
C ILE A 69 -17.47 -32.16 22.24
N GLY A 70 -17.90 -32.96 23.22
CA GLY A 70 -17.97 -34.42 23.06
C GLY A 70 -16.56 -35.01 23.02
N GLU A 71 -16.24 -35.76 21.97
CA GLU A 71 -14.91 -36.36 21.75
C GLU A 71 -13.96 -35.46 20.93
N ARG A 72 -14.38 -34.21 20.64
CA ARG A 72 -13.64 -33.31 19.75
C ARG A 72 -12.90 -32.25 20.53
N ASP A 73 -11.59 -32.18 20.35
CA ASP A 73 -10.75 -31.16 20.99
C ASP A 73 -10.95 -29.81 20.33
N THR A 74 -11.11 -28.76 21.15
CA THR A 74 -11.03 -27.38 20.69
C THR A 74 -9.59 -26.91 20.72
N ALA A 75 -9.24 -25.88 19.94
CA ALA A 75 -7.92 -25.27 19.98
C ALA A 75 -8.06 -23.79 20.34
N TRP A 76 -7.09 -23.26 21.07
CA TRP A 76 -7.01 -21.84 21.37
C TRP A 76 -5.59 -21.33 21.26
N THR A 77 -5.47 -20.05 20.94
CA THR A 77 -4.22 -19.30 21.00
C THR A 77 -4.52 -17.96 21.64
N ALA A 78 -3.68 -17.51 22.56
CA ALA A 78 -3.78 -16.17 23.12
C ALA A 78 -2.39 -15.60 23.34
N GLY A 79 -2.27 -14.28 23.24
CA GLY A 79 -0.97 -13.65 23.39
C GLY A 79 -1.03 -12.15 23.56
N VAL A 80 0.16 -11.60 23.78
CA VAL A 80 0.41 -10.18 23.91
C VAL A 80 1.55 -9.78 22.97
N GLU A 81 1.54 -8.51 22.58
CA GLU A 81 2.50 -7.94 21.65
C GLU A 81 2.89 -6.55 22.14
N LEU A 82 4.16 -6.21 21.98
CA LEU A 82 4.70 -4.87 22.18
C LEU A 82 5.46 -4.50 20.92
N ALA A 83 5.20 -3.32 20.38
CA ALA A 83 5.88 -2.84 19.19
C ALA A 83 6.26 -1.36 19.32
N THR A 84 7.39 -0.99 18.74
CA THR A 84 7.85 0.39 18.56
C THR A 84 8.16 0.58 17.09
N VAL A 85 7.57 1.63 16.50
CA VAL A 85 7.79 2.03 15.11
C VAL A 85 8.30 3.46 15.07
N GLU A 86 9.48 3.65 14.48
CA GLU A 86 9.97 4.96 14.09
C GLU A 86 9.89 5.07 12.57
N ALA A 87 9.33 6.14 12.04
CA ALA A 87 9.33 6.40 10.60
C ALA A 87 9.58 7.88 10.31
N HIS A 88 10.36 8.14 9.26
CA HIS A 88 10.58 9.49 8.78
C HIS A 88 10.74 9.55 7.27
N ARG A 89 10.41 10.72 6.76
CA ARG A 89 10.68 11.20 5.42
C ARG A 89 11.18 12.62 5.55
N ARG A 90 12.39 12.90 5.10
CA ARG A 90 12.94 14.26 5.06
C ARG A 90 13.16 14.65 3.62
N LEU A 91 12.37 15.61 3.17
CA LEU A 91 12.50 16.23 1.87
C LEU A 91 13.34 17.50 2.00
N SER A 92 14.34 17.64 1.15
CA SER A 92 15.22 18.80 1.15
C SER A 92 15.64 19.16 -0.27
N PHE A 93 15.92 20.46 -0.50
CA PHE A 93 16.22 20.95 -1.84
C PHE A 93 17.60 21.59 -1.86
N ARG A 94 18.57 20.99 -2.54
CA ARG A 94 19.94 21.47 -2.60
C ARG A 94 20.12 22.42 -3.79
N ALA A 95 20.49 23.66 -3.50
CA ALA A 95 20.95 24.61 -4.49
C ALA A 95 22.36 24.28 -4.98
N ARG A 96 22.73 24.79 -6.16
CA ARG A 96 24.05 24.57 -6.76
C ARG A 96 25.21 25.14 -5.97
N ASP A 97 24.96 26.15 -5.14
CA ASP A 97 25.95 26.69 -4.19
C ASP A 97 26.16 25.78 -2.96
N GLY A 98 25.46 24.64 -2.90
CA GLY A 98 25.53 23.65 -1.83
C GLY A 98 24.60 23.95 -0.66
N ARG A 99 23.83 25.05 -0.68
CA ARG A 99 22.86 25.36 0.36
C ARG A 99 21.62 24.50 0.23
N THR A 100 21.16 23.95 1.35
CA THR A 100 19.88 23.27 1.43
C THR A 100 18.77 24.25 1.76
N ARG A 101 17.70 24.21 0.98
CA ARG A 101 16.44 24.91 1.21
C ARG A 101 15.40 23.91 1.72
N ASP A 102 14.56 24.39 2.62
CA ASP A 102 13.32 23.72 3.02
C ASP A 102 12.25 23.90 1.93
N VAL A 103 11.17 23.11 2.00
CA VAL A 103 10.01 23.14 1.11
C VAL A 103 9.45 24.56 0.92
N ASN A 104 9.51 25.40 1.95
CA ASN A 104 9.03 26.79 1.91
C ASN A 104 9.89 27.75 1.05
N GLY A 105 11.12 27.36 0.71
CA GLY A 105 12.05 28.15 -0.12
C GLY A 105 11.94 27.87 -1.63
N VAL A 106 11.03 26.97 -2.02
CA VAL A 106 10.91 26.45 -3.38
C VAL A 106 9.63 26.99 -4.03
N LEU A 107 9.70 27.43 -5.29
CA LEU A 107 8.52 27.68 -6.09
C LEU A 107 8.02 26.36 -6.68
N GLY A 108 6.74 26.07 -6.46
CA GLY A 108 6.06 24.87 -6.93
C GLY A 108 5.48 24.04 -5.78
N SER A 109 4.96 22.86 -6.13
CA SER A 109 4.47 21.88 -5.14
C SER A 109 5.66 21.13 -4.55
N GLY A 110 6.27 21.67 -3.50
CA GLY A 110 7.22 20.91 -2.68
C GLY A 110 6.45 19.94 -1.78
N GLY A 111 6.83 18.66 -1.81
CA GLY A 111 6.17 17.61 -1.02
C GLY A 111 6.30 17.80 0.49
N THR A 112 5.96 16.77 1.27
CA THR A 112 5.98 16.84 2.74
C THR A 112 7.19 16.12 3.31
N SER A 113 7.69 16.63 4.44
CA SER A 113 8.50 15.85 5.38
C SER A 113 7.62 15.36 6.52
N TYR A 114 7.95 14.22 7.12
CA TYR A 114 7.34 13.79 8.38
C TYR A 114 8.38 13.04 9.21
N ALA A 115 8.19 13.01 10.53
CA ALA A 115 8.88 12.12 11.43
C ALA A 115 7.93 11.79 12.58
N GLY A 116 7.87 10.52 12.95
CA GLY A 116 7.03 10.04 14.04
C GLY A 116 7.62 8.79 14.67
N GLU A 117 7.32 8.62 15.94
CA GLU A 117 7.57 7.43 16.73
C GLU A 117 6.26 7.04 17.39
N ARG A 118 6.00 5.75 17.50
CA ARG A 118 4.78 5.21 18.10
C ARG A 118 5.07 3.88 18.76
N ASP A 119 4.56 3.76 19.97
CA ASP A 119 4.54 2.52 20.74
C ASP A 119 3.14 1.91 20.73
N ALA A 120 3.09 0.58 20.67
CA ALA A 120 1.86 -0.19 20.71
C ALA A 120 1.96 -1.33 21.70
N ALA A 121 0.90 -1.53 22.47
CA ALA A 121 0.71 -2.72 23.30
C ALA A 121 -0.60 -3.41 22.92
N GLY A 122 -0.52 -4.68 22.57
CA GLY A 122 -1.62 -5.46 22.05
C GLY A 122 -1.87 -6.75 22.83
N ALA A 123 -3.13 -7.20 22.81
CA ALA A 123 -3.53 -8.53 23.23
C ALA A 123 -4.46 -9.15 22.19
N PHE A 124 -4.34 -10.45 21.96
CA PHE A 124 -5.18 -11.18 21.03
C PHE A 124 -5.56 -12.55 21.57
N ALA A 125 -6.69 -13.06 21.10
CA ALA A 125 -7.13 -14.44 21.34
C ALA A 125 -7.84 -14.99 20.11
N GLU A 126 -7.60 -16.27 19.82
CA GLU A 126 -8.27 -17.04 18.79
C GLU A 126 -8.72 -18.38 19.39
N VAL A 127 -9.90 -18.83 18.94
CA VAL A 127 -10.44 -20.15 19.26
C VAL A 127 -10.92 -20.83 17.98
N SER A 128 -10.64 -22.13 17.88
CA SER A 128 -11.24 -23.02 16.89
C SER A 128 -12.03 -24.12 17.58
N VAL A 129 -13.28 -24.27 17.14
CA VAL A 129 -14.27 -25.15 17.74
C VAL A 129 -14.88 -26.07 16.68
N PRO A 130 -14.52 -27.37 16.66
CA PRO A 130 -15.17 -28.36 15.82
C PRO A 130 -16.51 -28.80 16.42
N PHE A 131 -17.60 -28.13 16.05
CA PHE A 131 -18.95 -28.46 16.52
C PHE A 131 -19.44 -29.84 16.02
N ALA A 132 -18.98 -30.27 14.84
CA ALA A 132 -19.20 -31.59 14.28
C ALA A 132 -18.00 -32.00 13.41
N ASP A 133 -17.92 -33.27 12.98
CA ASP A 133 -16.82 -33.72 12.09
C ASP A 133 -16.82 -32.96 10.75
N THR A 134 -17.99 -32.45 10.37
CA THR A 134 -18.21 -31.66 9.17
C THR A 134 -18.30 -30.16 9.45
N VAL A 135 -18.33 -29.68 10.70
CA VAL A 135 -18.57 -28.25 11.03
C VAL A 135 -17.52 -27.73 11.99
N GLU A 136 -16.81 -26.67 11.57
CA GLU A 136 -15.81 -25.97 12.38
C GLU A 136 -16.12 -24.47 12.41
N VAL A 137 -16.04 -23.87 13.59
CA VAL A 137 -16.21 -22.43 13.79
C VAL A 137 -14.94 -21.87 14.40
N ARG A 138 -14.50 -20.72 13.89
CA ARG A 138 -13.33 -20.00 14.38
C ARG A 138 -13.72 -18.60 14.77
N ALA A 139 -13.24 -18.15 15.92
CA ALA A 139 -13.42 -16.78 16.36
C ALA A 139 -12.09 -16.22 16.82
N ALA A 140 -11.80 -14.97 16.47
CA ALA A 140 -10.61 -14.27 16.91
C ALA A 140 -10.96 -12.82 17.27
N ALA A 141 -10.23 -12.27 18.23
CA ALA A 141 -10.31 -10.87 18.60
C ALA A 141 -8.93 -10.35 18.97
N ARG A 142 -8.69 -9.07 18.69
CA ARG A 142 -7.47 -8.33 19.03
C ARG A 142 -7.84 -6.93 19.51
N ALA A 143 -7.09 -6.46 20.50
CA ALA A 143 -7.15 -5.11 20.99
C ALA A 143 -5.72 -4.57 21.12
N ASP A 144 -5.47 -3.43 20.51
CA ASP A 144 -4.21 -2.70 20.58
C ASP A 144 -4.44 -1.34 21.24
N GLU A 145 -3.45 -0.86 21.97
CA GLU A 145 -3.40 0.50 22.51
C GLU A 145 -2.13 1.16 21.99
N TYR A 146 -2.31 2.25 21.25
CA TYR A 146 -1.24 3.08 20.72
C TYR A 146 -1.12 4.35 21.54
N ASP A 147 0.11 4.84 21.71
CA ASP A 147 0.40 6.04 22.51
C ASP A 147 -0.02 7.36 21.85
N ASP A 148 -0.22 7.37 20.53
CA ASP A 148 -0.55 8.55 19.75
C ASP A 148 -1.99 8.59 19.21
N VAL A 149 -2.58 7.43 18.87
CA VAL A 149 -3.94 7.33 18.27
C VAL A 149 -4.93 6.50 19.09
N GLY A 150 -4.50 5.98 20.24
CA GLY A 150 -5.36 5.27 21.19
C GLY A 150 -5.70 3.83 20.79
N GLY A 151 -6.89 3.39 21.20
CA GLY A 151 -7.29 1.99 21.14
C GLY A 151 -7.83 1.54 19.78
N LEU A 152 -7.25 0.46 19.22
CA LEU A 152 -7.72 -0.21 18.00
C LEU A 152 -8.30 -1.58 18.33
N ARG A 153 -9.37 -1.98 17.63
CA ARG A 153 -10.03 -3.27 17.84
C ARG A 153 -10.20 -4.00 16.52
N ALA A 154 -10.05 -5.32 16.58
CA ALA A 154 -10.32 -6.20 15.45
C ALA A 154 -10.96 -7.49 15.93
N TRP A 155 -11.86 -8.04 15.12
CA TRP A 155 -12.42 -9.36 15.38
C TRP A 155 -12.81 -10.08 14.10
N ARG A 156 -12.89 -11.40 14.20
CA ARG A 156 -13.28 -12.27 13.10
C ARG A 156 -14.11 -13.42 13.61
N LEU A 157 -15.18 -13.73 12.90
CA LEU A 157 -15.95 -14.95 13.03
C LEU A 157 -15.93 -15.67 11.67
N GLY A 158 -15.64 -16.97 11.69
CA GLY A 158 -15.63 -17.82 10.52
C GLY A 158 -16.29 -19.16 10.80
N ALA A 159 -16.94 -19.72 9.79
CA ALA A 159 -17.50 -21.06 9.85
C ALA A 159 -17.17 -21.81 8.57
N GLU A 160 -16.93 -23.11 8.72
CA GLU A 160 -16.66 -24.03 7.64
C GLU A 160 -17.56 -25.26 7.80
N TYR A 161 -18.19 -25.68 6.70
CA TYR A 161 -19.07 -26.84 6.66
C TYR A 161 -18.68 -27.75 5.48
N ARG A 162 -18.38 -29.01 5.76
CA ARG A 162 -17.95 -30.03 4.80
C ARG A 162 -19.04 -31.08 4.63
N PRO A 163 -20.09 -30.82 3.81
CA PRO A 163 -21.16 -31.80 3.58
C PRO A 163 -20.68 -33.10 2.91
N SER A 164 -19.51 -33.08 2.27
CA SER A 164 -18.87 -34.26 1.68
C SER A 164 -17.35 -34.02 1.54
N ASP A 165 -16.61 -35.05 1.15
CA ASP A 165 -15.17 -34.94 0.88
C ASP A 165 -14.84 -34.09 -0.37
N ILE A 166 -15.85 -33.82 -1.22
CA ILE A 166 -15.70 -33.05 -2.45
C ILE A 166 -15.98 -31.58 -2.21
N VAL A 167 -16.96 -31.24 -1.34
CA VAL A 167 -17.50 -29.88 -1.21
C VAL A 167 -17.27 -29.34 0.19
N THR A 168 -16.73 -28.13 0.26
CA THR A 168 -16.61 -27.34 1.48
C THR A 168 -17.31 -26.00 1.28
N LEU A 169 -18.22 -25.64 2.18
CA LEU A 169 -18.84 -24.32 2.27
C LEU A 169 -18.15 -23.51 3.36
N ARG A 170 -17.97 -22.21 3.14
CA ARG A 170 -17.33 -21.32 4.11
C ARG A 170 -18.00 -19.97 4.17
N GLY A 171 -18.03 -19.41 5.38
CA GLY A 171 -18.50 -18.06 5.64
C GLY A 171 -17.55 -17.35 6.59
N SER A 172 -17.37 -16.03 6.42
CA SER A 172 -16.67 -15.24 7.42
C SER A 172 -17.15 -13.80 7.48
N TRP A 173 -17.03 -13.22 8.66
CA TRP A 173 -17.30 -11.82 8.95
C TRP A 173 -16.18 -11.32 9.86
N SER A 174 -15.55 -10.22 9.48
CA SER A 174 -14.47 -9.62 10.27
C SER A 174 -14.54 -8.12 10.21
N THR A 175 -14.07 -7.48 11.28
CA THR A 175 -13.80 -6.05 11.34
C THR A 175 -12.39 -5.82 11.86
N GLY A 176 -11.82 -4.67 11.56
CA GLY A 176 -10.54 -4.26 12.11
C GLY A 176 -10.26 -2.80 11.86
N ASP A 177 -9.81 -2.13 12.91
CA ASP A 177 -9.32 -0.77 12.83
C ASP A 177 -7.84 -0.74 12.38
N GLU A 178 -7.46 0.32 11.68
CA GLU A 178 -6.10 0.58 11.21
C GLU A 178 -5.69 2.00 11.58
N ALA A 179 -4.53 2.12 12.20
CA ALA A 179 -4.03 3.38 12.70
C ALA A 179 -3.59 4.28 11.54
N PRO A 180 -3.84 5.60 11.59
CA PRO A 180 -3.35 6.54 10.58
C PRO A 180 -1.83 6.44 10.43
N SER A 181 -1.37 6.60 9.19
CA SER A 181 0.06 6.63 8.87
C SER A 181 0.76 7.85 9.48
N MET A 182 2.06 7.73 9.77
CA MET A 182 2.88 8.86 10.23
C MET A 182 2.86 10.06 9.29
N HIS A 183 2.67 9.82 7.98
CA HIS A 183 2.48 10.87 7.00
C HIS A 183 1.18 11.65 7.25
N HIS A 184 0.07 10.97 7.54
CA HIS A 184 -1.20 11.65 7.80
C HIS A 184 -1.21 12.41 9.12
N LEU A 185 -0.46 11.95 10.12
CA LEU A 185 -0.41 12.58 11.45
C LEU A 185 0.60 13.72 11.55
N HIS A 186 1.80 13.56 10.99
CA HIS A 186 2.97 14.39 11.31
C HIS A 186 3.61 15.10 10.11
N SER A 187 2.95 15.09 8.95
CA SER A 187 3.49 15.83 7.80
C SER A 187 3.58 17.32 8.08
N THR A 188 4.73 17.89 7.74
CA THR A 188 4.88 19.33 7.58
C THR A 188 3.93 19.82 6.49
N ALA A 189 3.56 21.10 6.52
CA ALA A 189 2.70 21.67 5.50
C ALA A 189 3.36 21.56 4.10
N ALA A 190 2.69 20.90 3.16
CA ALA A 190 2.99 21.00 1.74
C ALA A 190 2.13 22.08 1.09
N GLN A 191 2.69 22.76 0.11
CA GLN A 191 2.00 23.86 -0.58
C GLN A 191 1.61 23.43 -1.99
N ASP A 192 0.37 23.71 -2.39
CA ASP A 192 -0.08 23.65 -3.78
C ASP A 192 -0.86 24.91 -4.18
N HIS A 193 -1.26 24.97 -5.45
CA HIS A 193 -1.89 26.15 -6.05
C HIS A 193 -3.17 25.80 -6.83
N PRO A 194 -4.25 25.39 -6.15
CA PRO A 194 -5.50 25.00 -6.80
C PRO A 194 -6.24 26.22 -7.36
N TYR A 195 -7.02 25.99 -8.42
CA TYR A 195 -8.04 26.94 -8.86
C TYR A 195 -9.29 26.75 -8.01
N VAL A 196 -9.72 27.81 -7.33
CA VAL A 196 -11.00 27.83 -6.61
C VAL A 196 -11.99 28.70 -7.36
N ARG A 197 -13.27 28.31 -7.32
CA ARG A 197 -14.35 29.11 -7.87
C ARG A 197 -14.83 30.11 -6.82
N CYS A 198 -14.62 31.40 -7.09
CA CYS A 198 -15.32 32.46 -6.37
C CYS A 198 -16.75 32.55 -6.90
N ALA A 199 -17.77 32.55 -6.03
CA ALA A 199 -19.17 32.71 -6.42
C ALA A 199 -19.83 33.86 -5.64
N PRO A 200 -20.73 34.65 -6.27
CA PRO A 200 -21.46 35.71 -5.59
C PRO A 200 -22.57 35.14 -4.71
N GLU A 201 -22.21 34.60 -3.55
CA GLU A 201 -23.16 34.26 -2.48
C GLU A 201 -22.73 34.98 -1.17
N SER A 202 -23.67 35.30 -0.27
CA SER A 202 -23.45 36.26 0.83
C SER A 202 -22.71 35.68 2.07
N GLY A 203 -21.58 36.29 2.49
CA GLY A 203 -20.76 36.06 3.73
C GLY A 203 -19.19 36.05 3.59
N PRO A 204 -18.40 35.26 4.40
CA PRO A 204 -16.94 35.02 4.38
C PRO A 204 -16.06 35.11 3.11
N PRO A 205 -15.14 36.08 2.88
CA PRO A 205 -14.45 36.32 1.58
C PRO A 205 -13.77 35.14 0.83
N PRO A 206 -13.27 35.31 -0.41
CA PRO A 206 -13.54 36.41 -1.31
C PRO A 206 -14.99 36.25 -1.74
N ARG A 207 -15.85 37.11 -1.19
CA ARG A 207 -17.25 37.29 -1.60
C ARG A 207 -17.39 38.68 -2.22
N THR A 208 -16.29 39.15 -2.80
CA THR A 208 -16.16 40.39 -3.57
C THR A 208 -15.68 40.02 -4.97
N CYS A 209 -16.44 39.14 -5.62
CA CYS A 209 -16.30 38.88 -7.05
C CYS A 209 -17.63 39.27 -7.68
N ASP A 210 -17.64 40.28 -8.54
CA ASP A 210 -18.86 40.77 -9.21
C ASP A 210 -19.48 39.69 -10.12
N THR A 211 -18.66 38.75 -10.59
CA THR A 211 -19.04 37.59 -11.37
C THR A 211 -18.26 36.36 -10.91
N ALA A 212 -18.81 35.16 -11.15
CA ALA A 212 -18.11 33.93 -10.83
C ALA A 212 -16.81 33.85 -11.64
N ASN A 213 -15.67 33.74 -10.96
CA ASN A 213 -14.37 33.60 -11.58
C ASN A 213 -13.55 32.48 -10.92
N TYR A 214 -12.65 31.88 -11.70
CA TYR A 214 -11.65 30.96 -11.18
C TYR A 214 -10.42 31.76 -10.82
N ARG A 215 -9.96 31.61 -9.59
CA ARG A 215 -8.71 32.20 -9.13
C ARG A 215 -7.83 31.11 -8.57
N GLN A 216 -6.56 31.16 -8.95
CA GLN A 216 -5.55 30.33 -8.30
C GLN A 216 -5.25 30.92 -6.92
N VAL A 217 -5.29 30.08 -5.90
CA VAL A 217 -4.96 30.43 -4.52
C VAL A 217 -3.86 29.52 -4.01
N THR A 218 -3.18 29.93 -2.94
CA THR A 218 -2.25 29.03 -2.25
C THR A 218 -3.03 28.15 -1.32
N ARG A 219 -2.73 26.84 -1.26
CA ARG A 219 -3.22 25.97 -0.20
C ARG A 219 -2.04 25.27 0.44
N ARG A 220 -2.06 25.18 1.77
CA ARG A 220 -1.06 24.54 2.61
C ARG A 220 -1.71 23.42 3.37
N THR A 221 -1.31 22.19 3.11
CA THR A 221 -1.89 21.01 3.75
C THR A 221 -0.89 20.34 4.67
N SER A 222 -1.23 20.22 5.95
CA SER A 222 -0.39 19.56 6.96
C SER A 222 -0.95 18.21 7.40
N GLY A 223 -0.14 17.47 8.15
CA GLY A 223 -0.63 16.36 8.97
C GLY A 223 -1.66 16.82 10.00
N ASN A 224 -2.46 15.89 10.49
CA ASN A 224 -3.44 16.08 11.54
C ASN A 224 -3.25 15.02 12.64
N PRO A 225 -2.71 15.38 13.82
CA PRO A 225 -2.54 14.43 14.92
C PRO A 225 -3.86 13.99 15.58
N GLU A 226 -4.99 14.63 15.25
CA GLU A 226 -6.32 14.31 15.78
C GLU A 226 -7.09 13.31 14.91
N LEU A 227 -6.44 12.68 13.92
CA LEU A 227 -7.08 11.65 13.10
C LEU A 227 -7.47 10.43 13.92
N GLU A 228 -8.68 9.96 13.68
CA GLU A 228 -9.17 8.71 14.25
C GLU A 228 -8.67 7.50 13.44
N PRO A 229 -8.59 6.31 14.03
CA PRO A 229 -8.36 5.06 13.30
C PRO A 229 -9.39 4.84 12.20
N SER A 230 -8.91 4.38 11.04
CA SER A 230 -9.79 3.95 9.95
C SER A 230 -10.34 2.56 10.22
N GLY A 231 -11.58 2.30 9.82
CA GLY A 231 -12.25 1.01 10.04
C GLY A 231 -12.34 0.17 8.78
N SER A 232 -12.27 -1.14 8.92
CA SER A 232 -12.56 -2.10 7.85
C SER A 232 -13.61 -3.11 8.29
N GLU A 233 -14.54 -3.44 7.40
CA GLU A 233 -15.50 -4.52 7.58
C GLU A 233 -15.51 -5.41 6.34
N ARG A 234 -15.36 -6.72 6.54
CA ARG A 234 -15.41 -7.71 5.47
C ARG A 234 -16.39 -8.82 5.78
N ARG A 235 -17.25 -9.12 4.82
CA ARG A 235 -18.14 -10.28 4.83
C ARG A 235 -17.86 -11.15 3.62
N SER A 236 -17.90 -12.46 3.77
CA SER A 236 -17.69 -13.39 2.65
C SER A 236 -18.47 -14.68 2.82
N ILE A 237 -19.00 -15.20 1.72
CA ILE A 237 -19.54 -16.55 1.65
C ILE A 237 -19.02 -17.23 0.39
N GLY A 238 -18.64 -18.49 0.49
CA GLY A 238 -18.04 -19.20 -0.62
C GLY A 238 -18.10 -20.71 -0.50
N ALA A 239 -17.66 -21.36 -1.57
CA ALA A 239 -17.58 -22.80 -1.67
C ALA A 239 -16.29 -23.21 -2.38
N GLU A 240 -15.75 -24.35 -1.95
CA GLU A 240 -14.70 -25.08 -2.64
C GLU A 240 -15.24 -26.46 -3.05
N ALA A 241 -14.96 -26.85 -4.29
CA ALA A 241 -15.21 -28.18 -4.81
C ALA A 241 -13.90 -28.77 -5.32
N ARG A 242 -13.53 -29.95 -4.83
CA ARG A 242 -12.32 -30.68 -5.24
C ARG A 242 -12.69 -32.09 -5.65
N ASN A 243 -12.39 -32.46 -6.90
CA ASN A 243 -12.66 -33.79 -7.42
C ASN A 243 -11.52 -34.26 -8.33
N GLY A 244 -10.75 -35.23 -7.85
CA GLY A 244 -9.58 -35.74 -8.55
C GLY A 244 -8.57 -34.62 -8.87
N PRO A 245 -8.20 -34.40 -10.15
CA PRO A 245 -7.23 -33.38 -10.50
C PRO A 245 -7.80 -31.96 -10.44
N PHE A 246 -9.13 -31.79 -10.35
CA PHE A 246 -9.81 -30.51 -10.47
C PHE A 246 -10.09 -29.87 -9.12
N TYR A 247 -9.98 -28.55 -9.07
CA TYR A 247 -10.55 -27.75 -7.99
C TYR A 247 -11.22 -26.48 -8.54
N LEU A 248 -12.26 -26.05 -7.85
CA LEU A 248 -12.95 -24.79 -8.05
C LEU A 248 -13.23 -24.17 -6.68
N VAL A 249 -12.94 -22.90 -6.52
CA VAL A 249 -13.27 -22.09 -5.35
C VAL A 249 -13.99 -20.85 -5.85
N ALA A 250 -15.12 -20.51 -5.27
CA ALA A 250 -15.85 -19.29 -5.56
C ALA A 250 -16.26 -18.62 -4.24
N ASP A 251 -15.90 -17.35 -4.07
CA ASP A 251 -16.19 -16.56 -2.88
C ASP A 251 -16.84 -15.24 -3.27
N TRP A 252 -18.07 -15.03 -2.85
CA TRP A 252 -18.64 -13.69 -2.81
C TRP A 252 -18.05 -12.93 -1.61
N TYR A 253 -17.77 -11.64 -1.81
CA TYR A 253 -17.27 -10.76 -0.77
C TYR A 253 -17.96 -9.39 -0.82
N TRP A 254 -18.04 -8.79 0.37
CA TRP A 254 -18.33 -7.38 0.60
C TRP A 254 -17.25 -6.81 1.50
N LEU A 255 -16.71 -5.66 1.13
CA LEU A 255 -15.66 -4.95 1.85
C LEU A 255 -16.06 -3.47 1.97
N THR A 256 -16.19 -2.99 3.19
CA THR A 256 -16.33 -1.56 3.48
C THR A 256 -15.08 -1.10 4.22
N THR A 257 -14.53 0.04 3.81
CA THR A 257 -13.55 0.79 4.60
C THR A 257 -14.14 2.16 4.90
N SER A 258 -13.93 2.66 6.11
CA SER A 258 -14.52 3.91 6.61
C SER A 258 -13.49 4.71 7.39
N GLU A 259 -13.78 6.00 7.57
CA GLU A 259 -12.91 6.93 8.31
C GLU A 259 -11.47 6.95 7.74
N LEU A 260 -11.31 6.70 6.43
CA LEU A 260 -10.00 6.81 5.80
C LEU A 260 -9.58 8.29 5.75
N PRO A 261 -8.30 8.61 6.08
CA PRO A 261 -7.79 9.96 5.94
C PRO A 261 -7.87 10.45 4.49
N GLY A 262 -8.47 11.62 4.31
CA GLY A 262 -8.57 12.32 3.03
C GLY A 262 -8.42 13.82 3.21
N GLN A 263 -8.55 14.55 2.11
CA GLN A 263 -8.54 16.01 2.08
C GLN A 263 -9.80 16.52 1.40
N HIS A 264 -10.30 17.65 1.87
CA HIS A 264 -11.39 18.32 1.17
C HIS A 264 -10.89 18.93 -0.14
N ASP A 265 -11.80 19.09 -1.11
CA ASP A 265 -11.50 19.88 -2.29
C ASP A 265 -11.22 21.34 -1.90
N ALA A 266 -10.30 21.99 -2.61
CA ALA A 266 -9.90 23.36 -2.30
C ALA A 266 -11.08 24.35 -2.38
N THR A 267 -12.03 24.15 -3.30
CA THR A 267 -13.24 24.99 -3.38
C THR A 267 -14.14 24.74 -2.18
N TRP A 268 -14.27 23.49 -1.73
CA TRP A 268 -15.02 23.19 -0.51
C TRP A 268 -14.37 23.86 0.71
N ALA A 269 -13.05 23.71 0.87
CA ALA A 269 -12.31 24.32 1.99
C ALA A 269 -12.48 25.83 1.98
N MET A 270 -12.39 26.46 0.80
CA MET A 270 -12.58 27.89 0.63
C MET A 270 -13.95 28.40 1.08
N LEU A 271 -15.00 27.59 0.90
CA LEU A 271 -16.38 27.97 1.22
C LEU A 271 -16.76 27.69 2.68
N ASN A 272 -16.08 26.75 3.34
CA ASN A 272 -16.48 26.22 4.65
C ASN A 272 -15.52 26.52 5.79
N HIS A 273 -14.22 26.70 5.52
CA HIS A 273 -13.25 26.99 6.58
C HIS A 273 -13.44 28.42 7.15
N PRO A 274 -13.30 28.63 8.47
CA PRO A 274 -13.32 29.96 9.08
C PRO A 274 -12.06 30.77 8.75
N GLU A 275 -12.05 32.07 9.05
CA GLU A 275 -10.82 32.87 9.00
C GLU A 275 -9.83 32.43 10.09
N CYS A 276 -8.54 32.42 9.78
CA CYS A 276 -7.52 31.94 10.71
C CYS A 276 -7.46 32.79 12.00
N PRO A 277 -7.27 32.16 13.17
CA PRO A 277 -7.10 32.90 14.42
C PRO A 277 -5.76 33.66 14.43
N PRO A 278 -5.63 34.70 15.28
CA PRO A 278 -4.35 35.40 15.46
C PRO A 278 -3.25 34.41 15.88
N GLY A 279 -2.20 34.28 15.07
CA GLY A 279 -1.13 33.29 15.28
C GLY A 279 -1.16 32.07 14.34
N GLY A 280 -2.19 31.95 13.49
CA GLY A 280 -2.33 30.87 12.51
C GLY A 280 -3.08 29.65 13.04
N GLY A 281 -3.35 28.68 12.17
CA GLY A 281 -4.06 27.44 12.50
C GLY A 281 -4.18 26.50 11.29
N SER A 282 -4.76 25.31 11.51
CA SER A 282 -5.21 24.40 10.46
C SER A 282 -6.71 24.60 10.18
N SER A 283 -7.17 24.11 9.02
CA SER A 283 -8.57 24.20 8.58
C SER A 283 -9.14 25.62 8.66
N CYS A 284 -8.40 26.60 8.12
CA CYS A 284 -8.75 28.02 8.16
C CYS A 284 -8.26 28.77 6.91
N ILE A 285 -8.79 29.98 6.71
CA ILE A 285 -8.42 30.86 5.60
C ILE A 285 -7.65 32.07 6.09
N GLU A 286 -6.50 32.35 5.48
CA GLU A 286 -5.68 33.54 5.75
C GLU A 286 -5.73 34.48 4.56
N ARG A 287 -5.83 35.79 4.84
CA ARG A 287 -5.86 36.85 3.83
C ARG A 287 -4.92 37.98 4.17
N VAL A 288 -3.94 38.21 3.30
CA VAL A 288 -2.94 39.27 3.49
C VAL A 288 -2.80 40.04 2.20
N ALA A 289 -3.07 41.35 2.23
CA ALA A 289 -2.92 42.26 1.09
C ALA A 289 -3.60 41.79 -0.23
N GLY A 290 -4.66 40.99 -0.14
CA GLY A 290 -5.39 40.45 -1.30
C GLY A 290 -4.95 39.06 -1.76
N ASP A 291 -3.91 38.48 -1.15
CA ASP A 291 -3.54 37.07 -1.29
C ASP A 291 -4.38 36.21 -0.34
N ILE A 292 -4.65 34.99 -0.78
CA ILE A 292 -5.49 34.01 -0.08
C ILE A 292 -4.67 32.74 0.08
N THR A 293 -4.58 32.29 1.33
CA THR A 293 -4.00 30.99 1.67
C THR A 293 -5.05 30.15 2.39
N ILE A 294 -5.32 28.95 1.86
CA ILE A 294 -6.12 27.93 2.53
C ILE A 294 -5.17 27.10 3.39
N HIS A 295 -5.32 27.12 4.71
CA HIS A 295 -4.63 26.20 5.60
C HIS A 295 -5.54 25.00 5.83
N ASP A 296 -5.10 23.82 5.42
CA ASP A 296 -5.89 22.59 5.39
C ASP A 296 -5.13 21.44 6.06
N SER A 297 -5.84 20.36 6.38
CA SER A 297 -5.25 19.17 6.98
C SER A 297 -6.01 17.92 6.60
N PHE A 298 -5.41 16.75 6.83
CA PHE A 298 -6.11 15.48 6.65
C PHE A 298 -7.30 15.37 7.63
N ALA A 299 -8.37 14.72 7.18
CA ALA A 299 -9.56 14.42 7.98
C ALA A 299 -10.11 13.02 7.65
N ASN A 300 -10.79 12.38 8.61
CA ASN A 300 -11.49 11.11 8.40
C ASN A 300 -12.77 11.35 7.57
N ILE A 301 -12.65 11.31 6.24
CA ILE A 301 -13.75 11.69 5.33
C ILE A 301 -13.94 10.73 4.17
N VAL A 302 -13.09 9.71 4.04
CA VAL A 302 -13.14 8.77 2.92
C VAL A 302 -13.75 7.44 3.37
N LYS A 303 -14.71 6.95 2.58
CA LYS A 303 -15.32 5.63 2.74
C LYS A 303 -15.34 4.91 1.40
N THR A 304 -14.98 3.63 1.35
CA THR A 304 -15.09 2.82 0.13
C THR A 304 -15.93 1.59 0.37
N GLU A 305 -16.77 1.21 -0.59
CA GLU A 305 -17.58 -0.01 -0.54
C GLU A 305 -17.37 -0.81 -1.82
N ILE A 306 -16.90 -2.05 -1.68
CA ILE A 306 -16.55 -2.92 -2.80
C ILE A 306 -17.20 -4.29 -2.58
N SER A 307 -17.92 -4.76 -3.59
CA SER A 307 -18.47 -6.12 -3.60
C SER A 307 -18.10 -6.85 -4.87
N GLY A 308 -18.01 -8.18 -4.79
CA GLY A 308 -17.70 -8.98 -5.96
C GLY A 308 -17.57 -10.47 -5.68
N VAL A 309 -17.10 -11.18 -6.70
CA VAL A 309 -16.82 -12.61 -6.64
C VAL A 309 -15.36 -12.85 -7.00
N ASN A 310 -14.69 -13.67 -6.19
CA ASN A 310 -13.37 -14.20 -6.50
C ASN A 310 -13.50 -15.69 -6.82
N THR A 311 -12.99 -16.10 -7.97
CA THR A 311 -12.99 -17.48 -8.42
C THR A 311 -11.56 -17.96 -8.60
N ARG A 312 -11.21 -19.10 -8.01
CA ARG A 312 -9.98 -19.83 -8.30
C ARG A 312 -10.34 -21.18 -8.87
N PHE A 313 -9.64 -21.61 -9.90
CA PHE A 313 -9.87 -22.92 -10.49
C PHE A 313 -8.55 -23.50 -10.96
N GLY A 314 -8.51 -24.80 -11.13
CA GLY A 314 -7.34 -25.43 -11.72
C GLY A 314 -7.47 -26.92 -11.86
N ALA A 315 -6.53 -27.46 -12.62
CA ALA A 315 -6.36 -28.88 -12.82
C ALA A 315 -4.87 -29.22 -12.93
N ARG A 316 -4.49 -30.41 -12.50
CA ARG A 316 -3.17 -30.99 -12.82
C ARG A 316 -3.34 -32.45 -13.24
N ALA A 317 -2.79 -32.80 -14.39
CA ALA A 317 -2.75 -34.17 -14.88
C ALA A 317 -1.32 -34.60 -15.15
N GLU A 318 -0.99 -35.81 -14.71
CA GLU A 318 0.18 -36.53 -15.20
C GLU A 318 -0.19 -37.21 -16.52
N THR A 319 0.72 -37.17 -17.48
CA THR A 319 0.56 -37.66 -18.85
C THR A 319 1.73 -38.57 -19.20
N GLY A 320 1.63 -39.33 -20.30
CA GLY A 320 2.77 -40.12 -20.79
C GLY A 320 3.99 -39.28 -21.21
N TRP A 321 3.84 -37.96 -21.34
CA TRP A 321 4.90 -37.04 -21.74
C TRP A 321 5.49 -36.21 -20.58
N GLY A 322 4.93 -36.32 -19.37
CA GLY A 322 5.23 -35.43 -18.25
C GLY A 322 3.93 -34.91 -17.64
N PHE A 323 3.90 -33.69 -17.12
CA PHE A 323 2.67 -33.12 -16.56
C PHE A 323 2.12 -31.95 -17.36
N VAL A 324 0.82 -31.73 -17.23
CA VAL A 324 0.15 -30.50 -17.62
C VAL A 324 -0.68 -30.00 -16.44
N ALA A 325 -0.60 -28.71 -16.13
CA ALA A 325 -1.41 -28.09 -15.11
C ALA A 325 -1.90 -26.71 -15.55
N MET A 326 -3.10 -26.35 -15.13
CA MET A 326 -3.68 -25.03 -15.30
C MET A 326 -4.14 -24.51 -13.95
N ARG A 327 -3.87 -23.23 -13.66
CA ARG A 327 -4.41 -22.53 -12.51
C ARG A 327 -4.95 -21.18 -12.96
N GLY A 328 -6.19 -20.88 -12.62
CA GLY A 328 -6.85 -19.63 -12.92
C GLY A 328 -7.28 -18.88 -11.67
N PHE A 329 -7.21 -17.56 -11.73
CA PHE A 329 -7.83 -16.63 -10.80
C PHE A 329 -8.65 -15.61 -11.61
N TRP A 330 -9.89 -15.39 -11.21
CA TRP A 330 -10.77 -14.39 -11.77
C TRP A 330 -11.42 -13.60 -10.63
N ARG A 331 -11.23 -12.27 -10.64
CA ARG A 331 -11.99 -11.33 -9.82
C ARG A 331 -13.03 -10.66 -10.71
N TYR A 332 -14.28 -10.70 -10.27
CA TYR A 332 -15.38 -9.93 -10.82
C TYR A 332 -15.90 -8.95 -9.76
N VAL A 333 -15.87 -7.65 -10.05
CA VAL A 333 -16.39 -6.59 -9.16
C VAL A 333 -17.83 -6.27 -9.58
N THR A 334 -18.77 -6.42 -8.64
CA THR A 334 -20.20 -6.14 -8.86
C THR A 334 -20.54 -4.68 -8.59
N SER A 335 -20.06 -4.12 -7.47
CA SER A 335 -20.15 -2.70 -7.14
C SER A 335 -18.83 -2.20 -6.54
N SER A 336 -18.51 -0.94 -6.80
CA SER A 336 -17.36 -0.21 -6.25
C SER A 336 -17.69 1.28 -6.13
N GLU A 337 -17.89 1.73 -4.91
CA GLU A 337 -18.32 3.09 -4.56
C GLU A 337 -17.29 3.73 -3.62
N GLU A 338 -17.05 5.03 -3.78
CA GLU A 338 -16.21 5.85 -2.91
C GLU A 338 -17.03 7.05 -2.45
N HIS A 339 -16.96 7.39 -1.18
CA HIS A 339 -17.56 8.61 -0.65
C HIS A 339 -16.44 9.48 -0.07
N ILE A 340 -16.38 10.75 -0.47
CA ILE A 340 -15.44 11.72 0.07
C ILE A 340 -16.25 12.86 0.67
N ALA A 341 -16.12 13.07 1.97
CA ALA A 341 -16.90 14.06 2.72
C ALA A 341 -18.43 13.93 2.48
N GLY A 342 -18.91 12.70 2.34
CA GLY A 342 -20.33 12.38 2.08
C GLY A 342 -20.78 12.48 0.62
N GLU A 343 -19.91 12.93 -0.29
CA GLU A 343 -20.20 12.92 -1.73
C GLU A 343 -19.83 11.57 -2.34
N GLU A 344 -20.83 10.89 -2.93
CA GLU A 344 -20.62 9.65 -3.67
C GLU A 344 -19.86 9.92 -4.99
N ARG A 345 -18.86 9.09 -5.25
CA ARG A 345 -18.01 9.10 -6.44
C ARG A 345 -17.80 7.66 -6.90
N ALA A 346 -17.67 7.48 -8.22
CA ALA A 346 -17.32 6.18 -8.76
C ALA A 346 -15.90 5.77 -8.31
N TYR A 347 -15.78 4.60 -7.67
CA TYR A 347 -14.48 4.05 -7.36
C TYR A 347 -13.97 3.24 -8.55
N SER A 348 -12.98 3.78 -9.23
CA SER A 348 -12.50 3.27 -10.51
C SER A 348 -11.70 1.97 -10.34
N LEU A 349 -12.31 0.84 -10.68
CA LEU A 349 -11.70 -0.49 -10.67
C LEU A 349 -12.11 -1.27 -11.92
N PRO A 350 -11.20 -2.07 -12.53
CA PRO A 350 -11.58 -2.94 -13.63
C PRO A 350 -12.51 -4.03 -13.09
N ARG A 351 -13.71 -4.11 -13.69
CA ARG A 351 -14.74 -5.08 -13.31
C ARG A 351 -14.21 -6.50 -13.37
N ASN A 352 -13.50 -6.83 -14.45
CA ASN A 352 -12.83 -8.12 -14.61
C ASN A 352 -11.31 -8.01 -14.45
N ALA A 353 -10.74 -8.86 -13.60
CA ALA A 353 -9.31 -9.13 -13.58
C ALA A 353 -9.07 -10.64 -13.59
N VAL A 354 -8.43 -11.13 -14.65
CA VAL A 354 -8.16 -12.56 -14.86
C VAL A 354 -6.66 -12.80 -14.92
N ARG A 355 -6.22 -13.91 -14.33
CA ARG A 355 -4.90 -14.48 -14.52
C ARG A 355 -5.01 -15.99 -14.64
N ILE A 356 -4.59 -16.55 -15.77
CA ILE A 356 -4.52 -17.99 -16.00
C ILE A 356 -3.07 -18.35 -16.26
N VAL A 357 -2.57 -19.36 -15.54
CA VAL A 357 -1.24 -19.91 -15.74
C VAL A 357 -1.38 -21.36 -16.15
N THR A 358 -0.94 -21.67 -17.37
CA THR A 358 -0.79 -23.03 -17.87
C THR A 358 0.68 -23.42 -17.75
N SER A 359 0.95 -24.60 -17.23
CA SER A 359 2.30 -25.14 -17.12
C SER A 359 2.34 -26.54 -17.68
N ALA A 360 3.42 -26.85 -18.38
CA ALA A 360 3.70 -28.18 -18.85
C ALA A 360 5.17 -28.47 -18.60
N GLY A 361 5.47 -29.65 -18.06
CA GLY A 361 6.84 -30.00 -17.73
C GLY A 361 7.16 -31.46 -17.99
N ARG A 362 8.41 -31.71 -18.36
CA ARG A 362 8.97 -33.02 -18.63
C ARG A 362 10.41 -33.07 -18.13
N GLY A 363 10.69 -33.99 -17.20
CA GLY A 363 11.99 -34.06 -16.54
C GLY A 363 12.33 -32.71 -15.90
N ASP A 364 13.47 -32.16 -16.28
CA ASP A 364 14.03 -30.94 -15.70
C ASP A 364 13.48 -29.65 -16.32
N LEU A 365 12.77 -29.75 -17.45
CA LEU A 365 12.21 -28.61 -18.15
C LEU A 365 10.74 -28.41 -17.76
N THR A 366 10.39 -27.21 -17.34
CA THR A 366 9.00 -26.77 -17.19
C THR A 366 8.78 -25.45 -17.94
N ALA A 367 7.77 -25.43 -18.79
CA ALA A 367 7.26 -24.21 -19.41
C ALA A 367 6.05 -23.70 -18.64
N PHE A 368 5.98 -22.37 -18.43
CA PHE A 368 4.84 -21.66 -17.86
C PHE A 368 4.39 -20.59 -18.84
N TRP A 369 3.11 -20.59 -19.18
CA TRP A 369 2.45 -19.56 -19.95
C TRP A 369 1.38 -18.91 -19.11
N ALA A 370 1.56 -17.64 -18.77
CA ALA A 370 0.58 -16.83 -18.07
C ALA A 370 -0.18 -15.94 -19.05
N VAL A 371 -1.50 -15.87 -18.91
CA VAL A 371 -2.38 -14.92 -19.59
C VAL A 371 -2.97 -14.01 -18.53
N ASN A 372 -2.79 -12.70 -18.69
CA ASN A 372 -3.35 -11.68 -17.82
C ASN A 372 -4.36 -10.87 -18.64
N TYR A 373 -5.58 -10.72 -18.14
CA TYR A 373 -6.58 -9.84 -18.74
C TYR A 373 -7.09 -8.84 -17.71
N ARG A 374 -7.26 -7.59 -18.14
CA ARG A 374 -7.89 -6.52 -17.35
C ARG A 374 -8.94 -5.85 -18.21
N ASP A 375 -10.10 -5.65 -17.60
CA ASP A 375 -11.20 -4.91 -18.21
C ASP A 375 -10.88 -3.43 -18.40
N GLU A 376 -11.73 -2.76 -19.17
CA GLU A 376 -11.70 -1.30 -19.30
C GLU A 376 -11.93 -0.62 -17.94
N ILE A 377 -11.31 0.55 -17.78
CA ILE A 377 -11.45 1.40 -16.60
C ILE A 377 -11.72 2.84 -17.05
N GLU A 378 -12.81 3.43 -16.58
CA GLU A 378 -13.07 4.86 -16.70
C GLU A 378 -12.30 5.64 -15.64
N ASN A 379 -11.68 6.74 -16.04
CA ASN A 379 -11.02 7.66 -15.13
C ASN A 379 -12.04 8.25 -14.12
N ARG A 380 -11.59 8.48 -12.87
CA ARG A 380 -12.33 9.23 -11.84
C ARG A 380 -12.82 10.61 -12.31
N TRP A 381 -12.13 11.25 -13.27
CA TRP A 381 -12.51 12.57 -13.82
C TRP A 381 -13.41 12.50 -15.06
N ASP A 382 -13.85 11.30 -15.48
CA ASP A 382 -14.71 11.06 -16.66
C ASP A 382 -14.19 11.69 -17.97
N ASP A 383 -12.88 11.91 -18.07
CA ASP A 383 -12.20 12.58 -19.18
C ASP A 383 -11.36 11.60 -20.03
N GLY A 384 -11.33 10.33 -19.67
CA GLY A 384 -10.51 9.31 -20.33
C GLY A 384 -10.86 7.88 -19.91
N ARG A 385 -10.60 6.94 -20.83
CA ARG A 385 -10.81 5.51 -20.63
C ARG A 385 -9.51 4.76 -20.89
N PHE A 386 -9.19 3.82 -20.00
CA PHE A 386 -8.15 2.83 -20.24
C PHE A 386 -8.79 1.61 -20.86
N GLU A 387 -8.49 1.35 -22.13
CA GLU A 387 -9.01 0.18 -22.85
C GLU A 387 -8.60 -1.13 -22.15
N SER A 388 -9.47 -2.14 -22.29
CA SER A 388 -9.14 -3.49 -21.82
C SER A 388 -7.89 -4.03 -22.52
N TRP A 389 -7.09 -4.82 -21.81
CA TRP A 389 -5.87 -5.40 -22.39
C TRP A 389 -5.69 -6.86 -21.99
N THR A 390 -4.98 -7.59 -22.86
CA THR A 390 -4.53 -8.96 -22.60
C THR A 390 -3.02 -9.04 -22.79
N GLY A 391 -2.32 -9.56 -21.80
CA GLY A 391 -0.87 -9.77 -21.82
C GLY A 391 -0.52 -11.24 -21.64
N HIS A 392 0.61 -11.65 -22.23
CA HIS A 392 1.10 -13.02 -22.20
C HIS A 392 2.53 -13.05 -21.68
N ASP A 393 2.80 -13.87 -20.66
CA ASP A 393 4.15 -14.12 -20.15
C ASP A 393 4.54 -15.58 -20.41
N LEU A 394 5.70 -15.81 -21.01
CA LEU A 394 6.28 -17.15 -21.17
C LEU A 394 7.54 -17.27 -20.32
N THR A 395 7.61 -18.30 -19.47
CA THR A 395 8.79 -18.61 -18.67
C THR A 395 9.19 -20.06 -18.86
N LEU A 396 10.49 -20.32 -19.05
CA LEU A 396 11.06 -21.66 -19.10
C LEU A 396 11.97 -21.84 -17.88
N ASP A 397 11.69 -22.87 -17.09
CA ASP A 397 12.48 -23.29 -15.93
C ASP A 397 13.21 -24.59 -16.27
N LEU A 398 14.54 -24.61 -16.15
CA LEU A 398 15.39 -25.76 -16.42
C LEU A 398 16.20 -26.09 -15.16
N ARG A 399 15.73 -27.07 -14.40
CA ARG A 399 16.33 -27.50 -13.15
C ARG A 399 17.35 -28.58 -13.44
N GLU A 400 18.59 -28.18 -13.75
CA GLU A 400 19.74 -29.03 -14.14
C GLU A 400 20.10 -28.97 -15.63
N PRO A 401 20.50 -27.80 -16.15
CA PRO A 401 20.83 -27.64 -17.57
C PRO A 401 22.01 -28.50 -18.06
N LEU A 402 22.75 -29.17 -17.17
CA LEU A 402 24.04 -29.82 -17.47
C LEU A 402 24.32 -31.11 -16.64
N GLY A 403 23.33 -31.70 -15.96
CA GLY A 403 23.53 -32.96 -15.21
C GLY A 403 24.55 -32.88 -14.05
N LEU A 404 24.67 -31.73 -13.39
CA LEU A 404 25.72 -31.44 -12.39
C LEU A 404 25.48 -32.04 -10.98
N GLU A 405 24.64 -33.07 -10.83
CA GLU A 405 24.53 -33.81 -9.56
C GLU A 405 25.70 -34.79 -9.31
N GLU A 406 26.26 -35.43 -10.35
CA GLU A 406 27.30 -36.45 -10.13
C GLU A 406 28.61 -35.90 -9.51
N GLN A 407 28.86 -34.59 -9.61
CA GLN A 407 30.06 -33.96 -9.04
C GLN A 407 29.87 -33.53 -7.57
N ARG A 408 28.63 -33.38 -7.09
CA ARG A 408 28.39 -32.94 -5.69
C ARG A 408 28.48 -34.09 -4.70
N HIS A 409 28.00 -35.28 -5.06
CA HIS A 409 28.15 -36.47 -4.20
C HIS A 409 29.53 -37.14 -4.28
N ARG A 410 30.30 -36.95 -5.37
CA ARG A 410 31.69 -37.46 -5.45
C ARG A 410 32.68 -36.69 -4.57
N ARG A 411 32.42 -35.42 -4.27
CA ARG A 411 33.29 -34.61 -3.40
C ARG A 411 33.17 -34.96 -1.92
N GLU A 412 32.04 -35.50 -1.49
CA GLU A 412 31.87 -36.02 -0.12
C GLU A 412 32.46 -37.43 0.02
N ALA A 413 32.37 -38.27 -1.01
CA ALA A 413 32.95 -39.62 -0.98
C ALA A 413 34.49 -39.68 -1.15
N LEU A 414 35.12 -38.66 -1.74
CA LEU A 414 36.58 -38.61 -1.92
C LEU A 414 37.33 -37.97 -0.74
N HIS A 415 36.62 -37.43 0.26
CA HIS A 415 37.25 -36.87 1.46
C HIS A 415 37.37 -37.86 2.63
N GLU A 416 36.78 -39.06 2.51
CA GLU A 416 36.73 -40.07 3.59
C GLU A 416 37.82 -41.17 3.52
N HIS A 417 38.75 -41.08 2.55
CA HIS A 417 39.86 -42.02 2.43
C HIS A 417 41.22 -41.33 2.36
N ARG A 418 41.68 -40.85 3.52
CA ARG A 418 43.10 -40.67 3.89
C ARG A 418 43.26 -40.49 5.41
N GLU A 419 43.18 -41.61 6.14
CA GLU A 419 44.12 -42.06 7.22
C GLU A 419 44.47 -41.14 8.44
N PRO A 420 45.07 -41.64 9.54
CA PRO A 420 44.33 -42.11 10.73
C PRO A 420 44.75 -41.45 12.08
N LEU A 421 43.98 -41.78 13.13
CA LEU A 421 44.36 -41.85 14.56
C LEU A 421 45.16 -40.67 15.18
N ARG A 422 44.48 -39.83 15.98
CA ARG A 422 44.95 -39.50 17.34
C ARG A 422 43.87 -38.91 18.26
N ASP A 423 43.85 -39.53 19.43
CA ASP A 423 43.17 -39.33 20.71
C ASP A 423 42.78 -37.90 21.18
N ARG A 424 41.73 -37.90 22.03
CA ARG A 424 41.36 -36.96 23.12
C ARG A 424 40.57 -35.65 22.87
N ARG A 425 39.37 -35.67 23.50
CA ARG A 425 38.71 -34.64 24.33
C ARG A 425 38.53 -33.23 23.73
N ALA A 426 37.27 -32.83 23.52
CA ALA A 426 36.56 -31.85 24.36
C ALA A 426 35.31 -31.32 23.65
N ALA A 427 34.22 -31.21 24.41
CA ALA A 427 32.98 -30.58 24.04
C ALA A 427 33.14 -29.04 23.87
N ARG A 428 32.44 -28.46 22.89
CA ARG A 428 31.49 -27.32 23.04
C ARG A 428 31.06 -26.81 21.66
N GLY A 429 29.80 -26.38 21.59
CA GLY A 429 29.01 -26.22 20.37
C GLY A 429 29.37 -25.07 19.44
N ARG A 430 28.77 -25.14 18.25
CA ARG A 430 28.65 -24.04 17.29
C ARG A 430 27.28 -24.08 16.64
N LEU A 431 26.68 -22.89 16.56
CA LEU A 431 25.48 -22.55 15.82
C LEU A 431 25.66 -22.87 14.33
N GLY A 432 24.63 -23.45 13.72
CA GLY A 432 24.52 -23.62 12.27
C GLY A 432 23.77 -22.46 11.64
N THR A 433 24.46 -21.71 10.78
CA THR A 433 23.87 -20.79 9.80
C THR A 433 23.74 -21.53 8.46
N HIS A 434 22.53 -21.66 7.91
CA HIS A 434 22.29 -22.15 6.56
C HIS A 434 22.51 -21.04 5.53
N PRO A 435 23.19 -21.28 4.38
CA PRO A 435 23.21 -20.34 3.27
C PRO A 435 22.07 -20.60 2.26
N LEU A 436 21.55 -19.49 1.75
CA LEU A 436 20.46 -19.33 0.77
C LEU A 436 20.77 -19.99 -0.58
N ARG A 437 19.73 -20.59 -1.18
CA ARG A 437 19.73 -21.13 -2.55
C ARG A 437 19.53 -20.00 -3.57
N ASN A 438 20.43 -19.87 -4.54
CA ASN A 438 20.24 -19.06 -5.74
C ASN A 438 19.71 -19.94 -6.88
N SER A 439 18.49 -19.67 -7.36
CA SER A 439 17.97 -20.13 -8.66
C SER A 439 18.15 -19.01 -9.68
N GLN A 440 18.71 -19.33 -10.85
CA GLN A 440 18.78 -18.39 -11.98
C GLN A 440 17.46 -18.43 -12.75
N HIS A 441 16.79 -17.29 -12.88
CA HIS A 441 15.57 -17.11 -13.66
C HIS A 441 15.90 -16.38 -14.97
N ALA A 442 15.49 -16.92 -16.12
CA ALA A 442 15.44 -16.17 -17.37
C ALA A 442 13.98 -15.75 -17.62
N VAL A 443 13.70 -14.46 -17.52
CA VAL A 443 12.39 -13.87 -17.82
C VAL A 443 12.47 -13.24 -19.20
N LEU A 444 11.74 -13.80 -20.16
CA LEU A 444 11.48 -13.15 -21.45
C LEU A 444 10.10 -12.49 -21.36
N ARG A 445 10.08 -11.15 -21.35
CA ARG A 445 8.86 -10.35 -21.54
C ARG A 445 8.68 -10.11 -23.04
N CYS A 446 7.52 -10.45 -23.58
CA CYS A 446 7.09 -10.08 -24.93
C CYS A 446 5.86 -9.18 -24.85
#